data_AF-A0A969SHH3-F1
#
_entry.id   AF-A0A969SHH3-F1
#
_cell.length_a   1.000
_cell.length_b   1.000
_cell.length_c   1.000
_cell.angle_alpha   90.00
_cell.angle_beta   90.00
_cell.angle_gamma   90.00
#
_symmetry.space_group_name_H-M   'P 1'
#
loop_
_entity.id
_entity.type
_entity.pdbx_description
1 polymer ?
#
loop_
_entity_poly.entity_id
_entity_poly.type
_entity_poly.pdbx_seq_one_letter_code
_entity_poly.pdbx_strand_id
1 'polypeptide(L)'
;MTYDRNGFPIFDAKVDLYLPPSAINSGSDAAHFREANRMLGDALRADPGLARRIGLNDEQVAYLTRANPSDRSPPDLTWHHHQDTGRIQLVPSDLHDHFSGGHTGGMRIWGGGR
;
A
#
# COMPACT_ATOMS: atom_id res chain seq x y z
N MET A 1 -9.23 15.20 -11.77
CA MET A 1 -9.17 15.05 -10.30
C MET A 1 -10.47 14.42 -9.85
N THR A 2 -10.43 13.23 -9.24
CA THR A 2 -11.63 12.57 -8.71
C THR A 2 -11.41 12.32 -7.22
N TYR A 3 -12.16 13.05 -6.41
CA TYR A 3 -12.33 12.74 -5.00
C TYR A 3 -13.62 11.94 -4.83
N ASP A 4 -13.69 11.10 -3.81
CA ASP A 4 -14.95 10.51 -3.41
C ASP A 4 -15.88 11.60 -2.80
N ARG A 5 -17.12 11.21 -2.51
CA ARG A 5 -18.13 12.11 -1.91
C ARG A 5 -17.72 12.69 -0.55
N ASN A 6 -16.69 12.12 0.09
CA ASN A 6 -16.18 12.52 1.40
C ASN A 6 -14.86 13.30 1.30
N GLY A 7 -14.36 13.58 0.09
CA GLY A 7 -13.14 14.35 -0.15
C GLY A 7 -11.85 13.53 -0.13
N PHE A 8 -11.91 12.20 -0.15
CA PHE A 8 -10.71 11.35 -0.23
C PHE A 8 -10.26 11.16 -1.68
N PRO A 9 -8.93 11.24 -1.96
CA PRO A 9 -8.42 11.04 -3.31
C PRO A 9 -8.70 9.61 -3.79
N ILE A 10 -9.17 9.47 -5.03
CA ILE A 10 -9.32 8.17 -5.68
C ILE A 10 -8.07 7.92 -6.52
N PHE A 11 -7.31 6.90 -6.15
CA PHE A 11 -6.12 6.46 -6.88
C PHE A 11 -6.46 5.32 -7.85
N ASP A 12 -5.77 5.27 -8.99
CA ASP A 12 -5.67 4.06 -9.81
C ASP A 12 -4.64 3.13 -9.18
N ALA A 13 -5.05 2.42 -8.13
CA ALA A 13 -4.17 1.58 -7.35
C ALA A 13 -3.70 0.36 -8.17
N LYS A 14 -2.42 0.01 -8.04
CA LYS A 14 -1.87 -1.22 -8.63
C LYS A 14 -2.45 -2.47 -7.96
N VAL A 15 -2.69 -2.39 -6.66
CA VAL A 15 -3.33 -3.45 -5.88
C VAL A 15 -4.00 -2.88 -4.63
N ASP A 16 -5.12 -3.48 -4.25
CA ASP A 16 -5.77 -3.33 -2.96
C ASP A 16 -5.54 -4.58 -2.11
N LEU A 17 -5.09 -4.40 -0.87
CA LEU A 17 -4.95 -5.48 0.11
C LEU A 17 -5.75 -5.15 1.37
N TYR A 18 -6.18 -6.20 2.07
CA TYR A 18 -6.81 -6.09 3.39
C TYR A 18 -5.88 -6.69 4.43
N LEU A 19 -5.32 -5.83 5.28
CA LEU A 19 -4.42 -6.26 6.35
C LEU A 19 -5.19 -7.04 7.42
N PRO A 20 -4.58 -8.09 8.02
CA PRO A 20 -5.18 -8.79 9.12
C PRO A 20 -5.29 -7.90 10.37
N PRO A 21 -6.25 -8.14 11.28
CA PRO A 21 -6.41 -7.35 12.50
C PRO A 21 -5.13 -7.25 13.35
N SER A 22 -4.31 -8.30 13.38
CA SER A 22 -3.03 -8.31 14.09
C SER A 22 -2.05 -7.25 13.55
N ALA A 23 -2.04 -7.02 12.23
CA ALA A 23 -1.22 -5.98 11.62
C ALA A 23 -1.82 -4.60 11.88
N ILE A 24 -3.14 -4.42 11.72
CA ILE A 24 -3.84 -3.15 11.98
C ILE A 24 -3.60 -2.68 13.43
N ASN A 25 -3.73 -3.59 14.40
CA ASN A 25 -3.56 -3.28 15.82
C ASN A 25 -2.13 -2.89 16.21
N SER A 26 -1.15 -3.05 15.32
CA SER A 26 0.20 -2.54 15.56
C SER A 26 0.27 -1.02 15.57
N GLY A 27 -0.69 -0.34 14.92
CA GLY A 27 -0.71 1.12 14.81
C GLY A 27 0.54 1.72 14.17
N SER A 28 1.28 0.94 13.35
CA SER A 28 2.58 1.32 12.81
C SER A 28 2.63 1.17 11.29
N ASP A 29 2.96 2.25 10.57
CA ASP A 29 3.15 2.24 9.12
C ASP A 29 4.17 1.18 8.70
N ALA A 30 5.29 1.11 9.40
CA ALA A 30 6.34 0.13 9.15
C ALA A 30 5.81 -1.32 9.24
N ALA A 31 4.98 -1.61 10.24
CA ALA A 31 4.37 -2.94 10.38
C ALA A 31 3.32 -3.20 9.30
N HIS A 32 2.48 -2.21 8.97
CA HIS A 32 1.50 -2.28 7.89
C HIS A 32 2.17 -2.55 6.53
N PHE A 33 3.25 -1.82 6.22
CA PHE A 33 3.98 -1.93 4.97
C PHE A 33 4.72 -3.26 4.89
N ARG A 34 5.29 -3.73 5.99
CA ARG A 34 5.91 -5.05 6.05
C ARG A 34 4.91 -6.16 5.74
N GLU A 35 3.72 -6.08 6.33
CA GLU A 35 2.68 -7.07 6.09
C GLU A 35 2.13 -6.99 4.66
N ALA A 36 1.90 -5.79 4.13
CA ALA A 36 1.47 -5.59 2.75
C ALA A 36 2.52 -6.12 1.74
N ASN A 37 3.80 -5.83 1.97
CA ASN A 37 4.91 -6.37 1.17
C ASN A 37 4.97 -7.90 1.24
N ARG A 38 4.76 -8.50 2.43
CA ARG A 38 4.71 -9.95 2.59
C ARG A 38 3.57 -10.55 1.77
N MET A 39 2.35 -10.03 1.94
CA MET A 39 1.15 -10.52 1.24
C MET A 39 1.28 -10.40 -0.28
N LEU A 40 1.76 -9.26 -0.79
CA LEU A 40 1.98 -9.08 -2.23
C LEU A 40 3.12 -9.97 -2.75
N GLY A 41 4.21 -10.10 -1.99
CA GLY A 41 5.31 -11.02 -2.31
C GLY A 41 4.85 -12.46 -2.43
N ASP A 42 4.00 -12.93 -1.52
CA ASP A 42 3.42 -14.28 -1.56
C ASP A 42 2.52 -14.46 -2.80
N ALA A 43 1.69 -13.46 -3.12
CA ALA A 43 0.86 -13.49 -4.32
C ALA A 43 1.68 -13.50 -5.61
N LEU A 44 2.77 -12.73 -5.68
CA LEU A 44 3.68 -12.70 -6.83
C LEU A 44 4.41 -14.04 -7.04
N ARG A 45 4.77 -14.73 -5.95
CA ARG A 45 5.36 -16.08 -6.04
C ARG A 45 4.35 -17.13 -6.47
N ALA A 46 3.10 -17.01 -6.05
CA ALA A 46 2.03 -17.92 -6.41
C ALA A 46 1.54 -17.74 -7.86
N ASP A 47 1.58 -16.51 -8.38
CA ASP A 47 1.19 -16.17 -9.76
C ASP A 47 2.27 -15.35 -10.48
N PRO A 48 3.10 -16.00 -11.31
CA PRO A 48 4.12 -15.33 -12.12
C PRO A 48 3.56 -14.29 -13.11
N GLY A 49 2.28 -14.36 -13.46
CA GLY A 49 1.62 -13.40 -14.36
C GLY A 49 1.14 -12.13 -13.65
N LEU A 50 1.06 -12.13 -12.32
CA LEU A 50 0.52 -11.02 -11.53
C LEU A 50 1.31 -9.74 -11.74
N ALA A 51 2.65 -9.80 -11.65
CA ALA A 51 3.53 -8.64 -11.79
C ALA A 51 3.21 -7.82 -13.05
N ARG A 52 3.05 -8.50 -14.18
CA ARG A 52 2.73 -7.86 -15.46
C ARG A 52 1.32 -7.26 -15.47
N ARG A 53 0.33 -7.92 -14.85
CA ARG A 53 -1.06 -7.44 -14.79
C ARG A 53 -1.19 -6.15 -13.99
N ILE A 54 -0.42 -6.00 -12.92
CA ILE A 54 -0.43 -4.80 -12.06
C ILE A 54 0.71 -3.81 -12.41
N GLY A 55 1.44 -4.07 -13.49
CA GLY A 55 2.48 -3.20 -14.02
C GLY A 55 3.63 -2.94 -13.06
N LEU A 56 4.17 -3.98 -12.43
CA LEU A 56 5.42 -3.92 -11.67
C LEU A 56 6.61 -4.17 -12.59
N ASN A 57 7.72 -3.47 -12.35
CA ASN A 57 9.01 -3.74 -12.98
C ASN A 57 9.83 -4.79 -12.20
N ASP A 58 10.92 -5.26 -12.78
CA ASP A 58 11.75 -6.32 -12.18
C ASP A 58 12.35 -5.92 -10.82
N GLU A 59 12.71 -4.65 -10.64
CA GLU A 59 13.24 -4.14 -9.37
C GLU A 59 12.19 -4.19 -8.26
N GLN A 60 10.96 -3.76 -8.55
CA GLN A 60 9.83 -3.82 -7.64
C GLN A 60 9.44 -5.26 -7.30
N VAL A 61 9.44 -6.16 -8.29
CA VAL A 61 9.20 -7.59 -8.06
C VAL A 61 10.28 -8.14 -7.14
N ALA A 62 11.56 -7.93 -7.43
CA ALA A 62 12.66 -8.40 -6.59
C ALA A 62 12.58 -7.85 -5.15
N TYR A 63 12.21 -6.58 -4.99
CA TYR A 63 11.98 -5.95 -3.70
C TYR A 63 10.86 -6.64 -2.92
N LEU A 64 9.71 -6.91 -3.57
CA LEU A 64 8.53 -7.51 -2.97
C LEU A 64 8.69 -9.01 -2.68
N THR A 65 9.46 -9.73 -3.49
CA THR A 65 9.66 -11.19 -3.34
C THR A 65 10.91 -11.58 -2.55
N ARG A 66 11.59 -10.62 -1.91
CA ARG A 66 12.76 -10.91 -1.07
C ARG A 66 12.40 -11.79 0.15
N ALA A 67 13.37 -12.52 0.69
CA ALA A 67 13.15 -13.47 1.79
C ALA A 67 12.63 -12.81 3.08
N ASN A 68 13.12 -11.60 3.40
CA ASN A 68 12.68 -10.81 4.55
C ASN A 68 11.92 -9.57 4.05
N PRO A 69 10.59 -9.53 4.13
CA PRO A 69 9.79 -8.39 3.67
C PRO A 69 10.25 -7.09 4.33
N SER A 70 10.49 -6.06 3.52
CA SER A 70 10.88 -4.75 4.04
C SER A 70 9.69 -4.08 4.73
N ASP A 71 9.96 -3.24 5.71
CA ASP A 71 8.98 -2.36 6.36
C ASP A 71 8.83 -0.99 5.66
N ARG A 72 9.36 -0.87 4.44
CA ARG A 72 9.31 0.33 3.61
C ARG A 72 8.62 0.03 2.29
N SER A 73 8.13 1.08 1.64
CA SER A 73 7.54 0.98 0.31
C SER A 73 8.55 0.53 -0.76
N PRO A 74 8.10 -0.15 -1.83
CA PRO A 74 8.94 -0.46 -3.00
C PRO A 74 9.41 0.81 -3.74
N PRO A 75 10.48 0.73 -4.55
CA PRO A 75 10.93 1.85 -5.36
C PRO A 75 9.82 2.45 -6.24
N ASP A 76 9.74 3.78 -6.25
CA ASP A 76 8.75 4.61 -6.97
C ASP A 76 7.27 4.36 -6.63
N LEU A 77 7.00 3.53 -5.63
CA LEU A 77 5.66 3.22 -5.15
C LEU A 77 5.53 3.51 -3.67
N THR A 78 4.30 3.69 -3.19
CA THR A 78 4.01 3.78 -1.77
C THR A 78 2.72 3.07 -1.40
N TRP A 79 2.71 2.56 -0.18
CA TRP A 79 1.51 2.01 0.42
C TRP A 79 0.69 3.16 1.01
N HIS A 80 -0.49 3.36 0.44
CA HIS A 80 -1.48 4.33 0.88
C HIS A 80 -2.51 3.66 1.79
N HIS A 81 -2.68 4.17 3.01
CA HIS A 81 -3.80 3.78 3.88
C HIS A 81 -5.09 4.40 3.38
N HIS A 82 -6.05 3.57 2.98
CA HIS A 82 -7.38 4.01 2.57
C HIS A 82 -8.21 4.45 3.79
N GLN A 83 -9.27 5.22 3.57
CA GLN A 83 -10.22 5.61 4.63
C GLN A 83 -10.97 4.43 5.24
N ASP A 84 -11.10 3.32 4.50
CA ASP A 84 -11.64 2.07 5.00
C ASP A 84 -10.57 1.33 5.80
N THR A 85 -10.77 1.18 7.11
CA THR A 85 -9.78 0.56 8.00
C THR A 85 -9.36 -0.84 7.53
N GLY A 86 -8.04 -1.05 7.44
CA GLY A 86 -7.43 -2.29 6.99
C GLY A 86 -7.19 -2.37 5.49
N ARG A 87 -7.81 -1.51 4.67
CA ARG A 87 -7.60 -1.49 3.22
C ARG A 87 -6.36 -0.65 2.85
N ILE A 88 -5.31 -1.29 2.36
CA ILE A 88 -4.06 -0.63 1.96
C ILE A 88 -3.86 -0.75 0.46
N GLN A 89 -3.44 0.33 -0.18
CA GLN A 89 -3.34 0.44 -1.64
C GLN A 89 -1.89 0.67 -2.06
N LEU A 90 -1.41 -0.04 -3.07
CA LEU A 90 -0.12 0.29 -3.68
C LEU A 90 -0.33 1.28 -4.81
N VAL A 91 0.25 2.47 -4.68
CA VAL A 91 0.10 3.57 -5.63
C VAL A 91 1.47 4.14 -6.03
N PRO A 92 1.60 4.83 -7.18
CA PRO A 92 2.81 5.60 -7.48
C PRO A 92 3.10 6.67 -6.42
N SER A 93 4.35 6.80 -6.00
CA SER A 93 4.74 7.74 -4.93
C SER A 93 4.54 9.20 -5.32
N ASP A 94 4.85 9.55 -6.57
CA ASP A 94 4.63 10.89 -7.13
C ASP A 94 3.16 11.29 -7.09
N LEU A 95 2.28 10.32 -7.40
CA LEU A 95 0.84 10.47 -7.33
C LEU A 95 0.39 10.69 -5.87
N HIS A 96 0.85 9.84 -4.95
CA HIS A 96 0.56 9.98 -3.53
C HIS A 96 0.98 11.34 -2.95
N ASP A 97 2.21 11.77 -3.24
CA ASP A 97 2.76 13.02 -2.74
C ASP A 97 2.03 14.23 -3.30
N HIS A 98 1.61 14.17 -4.57
CA HIS A 98 0.77 15.21 -5.18
C HIS A 98 -0.58 15.40 -4.44
N PHE A 99 -1.13 14.35 -3.84
CA PHE A 99 -2.44 14.37 -3.17
C PHE A 99 -2.38 14.54 -1.65
N SER A 100 -1.19 14.71 -1.07
CA SER A 100 -0.96 14.76 0.39
C SER A 100 -1.51 16.01 1.11
N GLY A 101 -1.88 17.06 0.38
CA GLY A 101 -2.19 18.39 0.95
C GLY A 101 -3.62 18.65 1.44
N GLY A 102 -4.55 17.68 1.44
CA GLY A 102 -5.99 17.99 1.59
C GLY A 102 -6.89 17.01 2.33
N HIS A 103 -6.38 15.87 2.81
CA HIS A 103 -7.22 14.85 3.46
C HIS A 103 -6.60 14.33 4.77
N THR A 104 -7.45 13.89 5.70
CA THR A 104 -6.97 13.16 6.89
C THR A 104 -6.43 11.81 6.40
N GLY A 105 -5.12 11.61 6.47
CA GLY A 105 -4.51 10.36 5.99
C GLY A 105 -5.12 9.14 6.66
N GLY A 106 -5.36 8.06 5.89
CA GLY A 106 -6.01 6.84 6.41
C GLY A 106 -5.30 6.27 7.65
N MET A 107 -3.99 6.48 7.78
CA MET A 107 -3.26 6.10 8.99
C MET A 107 -3.85 6.73 10.26
N ARG A 108 -4.16 8.04 10.25
CA ARG A 108 -4.81 8.74 11.38
C ARG A 108 -6.19 8.18 11.68
N ILE A 109 -6.92 7.71 10.65
CA ILE A 109 -8.23 7.05 10.82
C ILE A 109 -8.07 5.68 11.48
N TRP A 110 -6.99 4.96 11.18
CA TRP A 110 -6.73 3.61 11.70
C TRP A 110 -6.20 3.60 13.13
N GLY A 111 -6.12 4.78 13.78
CA GLY A 111 -5.60 4.92 15.15
C GLY A 111 -4.08 4.93 15.25
N GLY A 112 -3.38 5.00 14.11
CA GLY A 112 -1.93 5.16 14.04
C GLY A 112 -1.53 6.56 13.55
N GLY A 113 -0.32 7.00 13.88
CA GLY A 113 0.16 8.34 13.53
C GLY A 113 -0.11 9.38 14.63
N ARG A 114 0.96 10.01 15.11
CA ARG A 114 0.88 11.21 15.95
C ARG A 114 0.50 12.42 15.08
#